data_AF-A0A936LJ45-F1
#
_entry.id   AF-A0A936LJ45-F1
#
_cell.length_a   1.000
_cell.length_b   1.000
_cell.length_c   1.000
_cell.angle_alpha   90.00
_cell.angle_beta   90.00
_cell.angle_gamma   90.00
#
_symmetry.space_group_name_H-M   'P 1'
#
loop_
_entity.id
_entity.type
_entity.pdbx_description
1 polymer ?
#
loop_
_entity_poly.entity_id
_entity_poly.type
_entity_poly.pdbx_seq_one_letter_code
_entity_poly.pdbx_strand_id
1 'polypeptide(L)'
;MTARLRTALFLCGLLLLGSCALLKPPREAYWLDPQGPRPGSDAVSLIHYAVYARNLGGKPLAEETERVRLAWTAEKTDFRLLQYALALSVPAAPAADHRRALQLIEPLTRPDNGRDGELRALASLMHAQLAEQRRLEDGSHSNYRRAEELEKKLEALKDIEKSLLPRGKPKAGTK
;
A
#
# COMPACT_ATOMS: atom_id res chain seq x y z
N MET A 1 24.79 67.52 9.77
CA MET A 1 24.46 66.31 10.56
C MET A 1 23.27 65.53 9.96
N THR A 2 23.16 65.40 8.63
CA THR A 2 21.98 64.81 7.96
C THR A 2 22.28 63.56 7.13
N ALA A 3 23.56 63.20 6.96
CA ALA A 3 23.97 62.06 6.13
C ALA A 3 23.98 60.70 6.86
N ARG A 4 24.11 60.69 8.20
CA ARG A 4 24.18 59.44 9.00
C ARG A 4 22.82 58.85 9.36
N LEU A 5 21.73 59.62 9.19
CA LEU A 5 20.38 59.18 9.53
C LEU A 5 19.70 58.42 8.38
N ARG A 6 20.13 58.67 7.13
CA ARG A 6 19.58 58.01 5.93
C ARG A 6 20.09 56.58 5.74
N THR A 7 21.33 56.29 6.13
CA THR A 7 21.91 54.93 6.02
C THR A 7 21.34 53.96 7.06
N ALA A 8 20.93 54.45 8.24
CA ALA A 8 20.28 53.64 9.26
C ALA A 8 18.86 53.16 8.83
N LEU A 9 18.15 53.97 8.04
CA LEU A 9 16.79 53.65 7.60
C LEU A 9 16.76 52.60 6.46
N PHE A 10 17.80 52.54 5.63
CA PHE A 10 17.91 51.53 4.57
C PHE A 10 18.34 50.14 5.09
N LEU A 11 19.05 50.06 6.22
CA LEU A 11 19.46 48.77 6.79
C LEU A 11 18.31 48.02 7.50
N CYS A 12 17.29 48.75 7.98
CA CYS A 12 16.14 48.15 8.67
C CYS A 12 15.07 47.61 7.69
N GLY A 13 15.01 48.14 6.45
CA GLY A 13 14.05 47.71 5.44
C GLY A 13 14.36 46.33 4.81
N LEU A 14 15.62 45.88 4.84
CA LEU A 14 16.01 44.58 4.27
C LEU A 14 15.88 43.40 5.24
N LEU A 15 15.69 43.64 6.54
CA LEU A 15 15.55 42.58 7.55
C LEU A 15 14.11 42.10 7.77
N LEU A 16 13.10 42.82 7.25
CA LEU A 16 11.69 42.49 7.43
C LEU A 16 11.07 41.65 6.30
N LEU A 17 11.82 41.34 5.23
CA LEU A 17 11.34 40.50 4.12
C LEU A 17 11.78 39.02 4.21
N GLY A 18 12.54 38.65 5.24
CA GLY A 18 13.09 37.29 5.41
C GLY A 18 12.25 36.32 6.26
N SER A 19 11.10 36.73 6.81
CA SER A 19 10.37 35.95 7.83
C SER A 19 9.05 35.31 7.38
N CYS A 20 8.84 35.15 6.07
CA CYS A 20 7.72 34.34 5.56
C CYS A 20 8.15 32.95 5.03
N ALA A 21 9.40 32.55 5.25
CA ALA A 21 9.94 31.29 4.74
C ALA A 21 10.30 30.31 5.86
N LEU A 22 9.41 30.06 6.84
CA LEU A 22 9.52 28.84 7.65
C LEU A 22 8.22 28.38 8.32
N LEU A 23 7.07 28.58 7.66
CA LEU A 23 5.93 27.73 7.95
C LEU A 23 6.08 26.48 7.08
N LYS A 24 6.91 25.52 7.53
CA LYS A 24 6.89 24.17 6.94
C LYS A 24 5.43 23.71 7.06
N PRO A 25 4.69 23.52 5.95
CA PRO A 25 3.31 23.09 6.05
C PRO A 25 3.29 21.81 6.89
N PRO A 26 2.28 21.64 7.77
CA PRO A 26 2.16 20.42 8.56
C PRO A 26 2.25 19.24 7.59
N ARG A 27 3.13 18.26 7.89
CA ARG A 27 3.43 17.05 7.08
C ARG A 27 2.24 16.75 6.18
N GLU A 28 2.36 17.09 4.89
CA GLU A 28 1.23 17.27 3.94
C GLU A 28 0.08 16.29 4.19
N ALA A 29 -0.92 16.69 4.97
CA ALA A 29 -2.03 15.82 5.37
C ALA A 29 -3.23 16.09 4.47
N TYR A 30 -3.00 16.17 3.16
CA TYR A 30 -4.06 16.48 2.17
C TYR A 30 -5.13 15.38 2.12
N TRP A 31 -4.85 14.19 2.67
CA TRP A 31 -5.81 13.10 2.86
C TRP A 31 -6.68 13.24 4.13
N LEU A 32 -6.40 14.22 5.00
CA LEU A 32 -7.23 14.55 6.15
C LEU A 32 -8.21 15.66 5.79
N ASP A 33 -9.37 15.67 6.45
CA ASP A 33 -10.31 16.78 6.36
C ASP A 33 -9.67 18.06 6.93
N PRO A 34 -9.48 19.12 6.13
CA PRO A 34 -8.90 20.38 6.60
C PRO A 34 -9.73 21.07 7.69
N GLN A 35 -11.04 20.81 7.75
CA GLN A 35 -11.96 21.38 8.73
C GLN A 35 -12.23 20.44 9.91
N GLY A 36 -11.74 19.20 9.83
CA GLY A 36 -11.92 18.18 10.87
C GLY A 36 -10.97 18.37 12.06
N PRO A 37 -11.29 17.75 13.21
CA PRO A 37 -10.35 17.65 14.32
C PRO A 37 -9.05 17.00 13.87
N ARG A 38 -7.91 17.57 14.27
CA ARG A 38 -6.61 16.94 13.98
C ARG A 38 -6.49 15.63 14.76
N PRO A 39 -5.98 14.56 14.14
CA PRO A 39 -5.72 13.31 14.84
C PRO A 39 -4.83 13.54 16.06
N GLY A 40 -5.15 12.86 17.17
CA GLY A 40 -4.37 12.95 18.40
C GLY A 40 -2.98 12.30 18.32
N SER A 41 -2.73 11.47 17.31
CA SER A 41 -1.44 10.83 17.11
C SER A 41 -1.11 10.50 15.63
N ASP A 42 0.16 10.22 15.39
CA ASP A 42 0.68 9.80 14.08
C ASP A 42 0.04 8.46 13.63
N ALA A 43 -0.19 7.53 14.56
CA ALA A 43 -0.87 6.26 14.25
C ALA A 43 -2.32 6.47 13.80
N VAL A 44 -3.08 7.34 14.47
CA VAL A 44 -4.45 7.69 14.05
C VAL A 44 -4.45 8.36 12.68
N SER A 45 -3.47 9.23 12.41
CA SER A 45 -3.31 9.86 11.08
C SER A 45 -3.09 8.83 9.97
N LEU A 46 -2.33 7.75 10.24
CA LEU A 46 -2.11 6.66 9.29
C LEU A 46 -3.36 5.79 9.09
N ILE A 47 -4.21 5.65 10.10
CA ILE A 47 -5.51 4.97 9.95
C ILE A 47 -6.41 5.74 8.99
N HIS A 48 -6.49 7.08 9.11
CA HIS A 48 -7.21 7.91 8.15
C HIS A 48 -6.61 7.80 6.74
N TYR A 49 -5.28 7.78 6.64
CA TYR A 49 -4.60 7.55 5.37
C TYR A 49 -4.98 6.21 4.73
N ALA A 50 -5.05 5.12 5.52
CA ALA A 50 -5.45 3.81 5.03
C ALA A 50 -6.87 3.81 4.45
N VAL A 51 -7.80 4.54 5.08
CA VAL A 51 -9.16 4.72 4.55
C VAL A 51 -9.14 5.50 3.23
N TYR A 52 -8.38 6.59 3.17
CA TYR A 52 -8.20 7.38 1.96
C TYR A 52 -7.63 6.54 0.80
N ALA A 53 -6.52 5.83 1.03
CA ALA A 53 -5.83 5.05 0.00
C ALA A 53 -6.70 3.92 -0.56
N ARG A 54 -7.54 3.29 0.29
CA ARG A 54 -8.48 2.25 -0.13
C ARG A 54 -9.59 2.75 -1.04
N ASN A 55 -9.91 4.05 -1.00
CA ASN A 55 -10.88 4.67 -1.88
C ASN A 55 -10.28 5.12 -3.22
N LEU A 56 -8.95 5.01 -3.38
CA LEU A 56 -8.29 5.23 -4.66
C LEU A 56 -8.31 3.95 -5.50
N GLY A 57 -8.65 4.08 -6.78
CA GLY A 57 -8.58 3.00 -7.75
C GLY A 57 -7.53 3.27 -8.83
N GLY A 58 -7.01 2.20 -9.46
CA GLY A 58 -6.25 2.26 -10.71
C GLY A 58 -5.11 3.30 -10.71
N LYS A 59 -5.20 4.28 -11.61
CA LYS A 59 -4.16 5.31 -11.84
C LYS A 59 -3.94 6.24 -10.64
N PRO A 60 -4.98 6.84 -10.02
CA PRO A 60 -4.82 7.64 -8.79
C PRO A 60 -4.05 6.93 -7.67
N LEU A 61 -4.30 5.63 -7.47
CA LEU A 61 -3.59 4.87 -6.46
C LEU A 61 -2.11 4.65 -6.82
N ALA A 62 -1.78 4.44 -8.10
CA ALA A 62 -0.41 4.33 -8.56
C ALA A 62 0.37 5.65 -8.39
N GLU A 63 -0.25 6.77 -8.74
CA GLU A 63 0.31 8.12 -8.52
C GLU A 63 0.54 8.38 -7.04
N GLU A 64 -0.44 8.02 -6.20
CA GLU A 64 -0.34 8.17 -4.77
C GLU A 64 0.78 7.31 -4.17
N THR A 65 0.88 6.05 -4.60
CA THR A 65 1.94 5.12 -4.18
C THR A 65 3.32 5.67 -4.53
N GLU A 66 3.49 6.25 -5.71
CA GLU A 66 4.74 6.88 -6.12
C GLU A 66 5.04 8.15 -5.31
N ARG A 67 4.03 8.99 -5.07
CA ARG A 67 4.16 10.19 -4.24
C ARG A 67 4.65 9.85 -2.83
N VAL A 68 4.07 8.84 -2.18
CA VAL A 68 4.52 8.43 -0.83
C VAL A 68 5.88 7.72 -0.85
N ARG A 69 6.23 7.01 -1.93
CA ARG A 69 7.57 6.44 -2.11
C ARG A 69 8.64 7.54 -2.17
N LEU A 70 8.38 8.61 -2.93
CA LEU A 70 9.25 9.77 -3.01
C LEU A 70 9.35 10.48 -1.65
N ALA A 71 8.21 10.66 -0.95
CA ALA A 71 8.18 11.25 0.38
C ALA A 71 9.00 10.45 1.41
N TRP A 72 8.94 9.12 1.39
CA TRP A 72 9.78 8.27 2.24
C TRP A 72 11.27 8.35 1.86
N THR A 73 11.58 8.44 0.57
CA THR A 73 12.96 8.58 0.10
C THR A 73 13.57 9.91 0.56
N ALA A 74 12.78 10.98 0.56
CA ALA A 74 13.18 12.29 1.07
C ALA A 74 13.25 12.33 2.61
N GLU A 75 12.25 11.76 3.28
CA GLU A 75 12.11 11.77 4.75
C GLU A 75 12.01 10.33 5.26
N LYS A 76 13.16 9.74 5.64
CA LYS A 76 13.29 8.36 6.14
C LYS A 76 12.77 8.16 7.57
N THR A 77 11.52 8.59 7.81
CA THR A 77 10.84 8.47 9.10
C THR A 77 9.96 7.21 9.13
N ASP A 78 9.72 6.68 10.33
CA ASP A 78 8.85 5.51 10.52
C ASP A 78 7.41 5.78 10.05
N PHE A 79 6.93 7.00 10.23
CA PHE A 79 5.63 7.45 9.71
C PHE A 79 5.54 7.31 8.19
N ARG A 80 6.55 7.82 7.44
CA ARG A 80 6.56 7.75 5.97
C ARG A 80 6.75 6.33 5.46
N LEU A 81 7.55 5.53 6.17
CA LEU A 81 7.73 4.11 5.87
C LEU A 81 6.41 3.35 6.00
N LEU A 82 5.65 3.56 7.09
CA LEU A 82 4.33 2.95 7.29
C LEU A 82 3.30 3.48 6.30
N GLN A 83 3.30 4.78 6.01
CA GLN A 83 2.44 5.36 4.97
C GLN A 83 2.68 4.69 3.61
N TYR A 84 3.93 4.50 3.23
CA TYR A 84 4.26 3.83 1.97
C TYR A 84 3.84 2.37 1.97
N ALA A 85 4.10 1.64 3.05
CA ALA A 85 3.67 0.25 3.19
C ALA A 85 2.14 0.10 3.14
N LEU A 86 1.37 1.06 3.69
CA LEU A 86 -0.08 1.11 3.58
C LEU A 86 -0.54 1.26 2.12
N ALA A 87 0.08 2.15 1.35
CA ALA A 87 -0.24 2.34 -0.07
C ALA A 87 0.00 1.06 -0.90
N LEU A 88 1.10 0.34 -0.61
CA LEU A 88 1.42 -0.95 -1.25
C LEU A 88 0.48 -2.09 -0.84
N SER A 89 -0.26 -1.93 0.26
CA SER A 89 -1.13 -2.97 0.83
C SER A 89 -2.60 -2.84 0.42
N VAL A 90 -2.96 -1.91 -0.47
CA VAL A 90 -4.34 -1.74 -0.91
C VAL A 90 -4.76 -2.98 -1.73
N PRO A 91 -5.78 -3.74 -1.28
CA PRO A 91 -6.17 -4.98 -1.95
C PRO A 91 -6.66 -4.75 -3.38
N ALA A 92 -6.46 -5.73 -4.26
CA ALA A 92 -6.90 -5.73 -5.65
C ALA A 92 -6.34 -4.58 -6.53
N ALA A 93 -5.37 -3.82 -6.03
CA ALA A 93 -4.68 -2.82 -6.82
C ALA A 93 -3.63 -3.49 -7.74
N PRO A 94 -3.47 -3.03 -9.00
CA PRO A 94 -2.36 -3.48 -9.85
C PRO A 94 -0.98 -3.19 -9.24
N ALA A 95 -0.90 -2.16 -8.39
CA ALA A 95 0.31 -1.76 -7.67
C ALA A 95 0.47 -2.42 -6.30
N ALA A 96 -0.45 -3.32 -5.90
CA ALA A 96 -0.36 -4.02 -4.63
C ALA A 96 0.89 -4.92 -4.59
N ASP A 97 1.69 -4.79 -3.53
CA ASP A 97 2.86 -5.61 -3.28
C ASP A 97 2.98 -5.88 -1.76
N HIS A 98 2.13 -6.78 -1.28
CA HIS A 98 2.11 -7.19 0.14
C HIS A 98 3.47 -7.71 0.61
N ARG A 99 4.23 -8.37 -0.28
CA ARG A 99 5.57 -8.88 0.05
C ARG A 99 6.54 -7.74 0.34
N ARG A 100 6.55 -6.71 -0.52
CA ARG A 100 7.38 -5.53 -0.30
C ARG A 100 6.93 -4.74 0.92
N ALA A 101 5.62 -4.61 1.15
CA ALA A 101 5.08 -3.97 2.34
C ALA A 101 5.57 -4.68 3.63
N LEU A 102 5.51 -6.02 3.68
CA LEU A 102 6.03 -6.81 4.79
C LEU A 102 7.53 -6.58 5.03
N GLN A 103 8.34 -6.62 3.97
CA GLN A 103 9.79 -6.39 4.07
C GLN A 103 10.12 -4.99 4.61
N LEU A 104 9.33 -3.98 4.25
CA LEU A 104 9.53 -2.60 4.70
C LEU A 104 9.24 -2.42 6.18
N ILE A 105 8.22 -3.09 6.72
CA ILE A 105 7.77 -2.89 8.10
C ILE A 105 8.39 -3.85 9.12
N GLU A 106 8.98 -4.96 8.67
CA GLU A 106 9.67 -5.93 9.53
C GLU A 106 10.67 -5.30 10.52
N PRO A 107 11.49 -4.29 10.15
CA PRO A 107 12.38 -3.65 11.12
C PRO A 107 11.64 -2.84 12.20
N LEU A 108 10.42 -2.38 11.93
CA LEU A 108 9.62 -1.57 12.85
C LEU A 108 8.96 -2.38 13.95
N THR A 109 8.76 -3.70 13.76
CA THR A 109 8.09 -4.57 14.75
C THR A 109 9.00 -4.94 15.92
N ARG A 110 10.31 -4.71 15.81
CA ARG A 110 11.30 -5.07 16.85
C ARG A 110 11.19 -4.17 18.08
N PRO A 111 11.23 -4.73 19.30
CA PRO A 111 11.03 -3.98 20.54
C PRO A 111 12.19 -3.04 20.91
N ASP A 112 13.41 -3.32 20.45
CA ASP A 112 14.65 -2.73 21.00
C ASP A 112 15.05 -1.38 20.36
N ASN A 113 14.13 -0.73 19.67
CA ASN A 113 14.48 0.35 18.73
C ASN A 113 14.36 1.77 19.32
N GLY A 114 13.87 1.94 20.56
CA GLY A 114 13.56 3.26 21.14
C GLY A 114 12.51 4.07 20.35
N ARG A 115 11.75 3.40 19.48
CA ARG A 115 10.78 3.98 18.54
C ARG A 115 9.43 4.28 19.19
N ASP A 116 8.66 5.16 18.53
CA ASP A 116 7.26 5.45 18.85
C ASP A 116 6.46 4.15 19.07
N GLY A 117 5.90 4.00 20.27
CA GLY A 117 5.18 2.80 20.68
C GLY A 117 3.89 2.57 19.91
N GLU A 118 3.19 3.64 19.51
CA GLU A 118 1.94 3.53 18.77
C GLU A 118 2.19 3.11 17.32
N LEU A 119 3.19 3.70 16.67
CA LEU A 119 3.59 3.32 15.31
C LEU A 119 4.09 1.87 15.27
N ARG A 120 4.80 1.41 16.30
CA ARG A 120 5.22 0.02 16.45
C ARG A 120 4.03 -0.93 16.60
N ALA A 121 3.04 -0.57 17.42
CA ALA A 121 1.84 -1.36 17.59
C ALA A 121 1.07 -1.48 16.27
N LEU A 122 0.93 -0.36 15.54
CA LEU A 122 0.31 -0.34 14.20
C LEU A 122 1.11 -1.19 13.20
N ALA A 123 2.45 -1.07 13.18
CA ALA A 123 3.31 -1.87 12.32
C ALA A 123 3.15 -3.38 12.60
N SER A 124 3.06 -3.77 13.87
CA SER A 124 2.89 -5.16 14.29
C SER A 124 1.54 -5.73 13.86
N LEU A 125 0.47 -4.95 14.04
CA LEU A 125 -0.87 -5.30 13.56
C LEU A 125 -0.89 -5.47 12.03
N MET A 126 -0.32 -4.50 11.31
CA MET A 126 -0.26 -4.53 9.85
C MET A 126 0.58 -5.70 9.34
N HIS A 127 1.70 -6.00 9.98
CA HIS A 127 2.52 -7.16 9.65
C HIS A 127 1.75 -8.47 9.80
N ALA A 128 1.03 -8.66 10.92
CA ALA A 128 0.21 -9.85 11.14
C ALA A 128 -0.90 -9.98 10.08
N GLN A 129 -1.58 -8.88 9.76
CA GLN A 129 -2.64 -8.88 8.74
C GLN A 129 -2.10 -9.22 7.34
N LEU A 130 -1.00 -8.61 6.93
CA LEU A 130 -0.39 -8.84 5.61
C LEU A 130 0.17 -10.26 5.48
N ALA A 131 0.75 -10.80 6.55
CA ALA A 131 1.22 -12.18 6.59
C ALA A 131 0.06 -13.16 6.42
N GLU A 132 -1.08 -12.89 7.06
CA GLU A 132 -2.27 -13.73 6.94
C GLU A 132 -2.90 -13.63 5.54
N GLN A 133 -3.02 -12.43 4.98
CA GLN A 133 -3.50 -12.23 3.61
C GLN A 133 -2.66 -13.04 2.60
N ARG A 134 -1.33 -12.98 2.74
CA ARG A 134 -0.43 -13.76 1.89
C ARG A 134 -0.63 -15.27 2.05
N ARG A 135 -0.80 -15.75 3.29
CA ARG A 135 -1.08 -17.16 3.57
C ARG A 135 -2.39 -17.62 2.90
N LEU A 136 -3.41 -16.78 2.91
CA LEU A 136 -4.70 -17.04 2.25
C LEU A 136 -4.59 -17.03 0.72
N GLU A 137 -3.83 -16.10 0.14
CA GLU A 137 -3.54 -16.03 -1.29
C GLU A 137 -2.80 -17.30 -1.77
N ASP A 138 -1.73 -17.69 -1.06
CA ASP A 138 -0.95 -18.90 -1.34
C ASP A 138 -1.84 -20.16 -1.25
N GLY A 139 -2.71 -20.22 -0.23
CA GLY A 139 -3.68 -21.30 -0.07
C GLY A 139 -4.69 -21.37 -1.23
N SER A 140 -5.24 -20.23 -1.63
CA SER A 140 -6.18 -20.14 -2.77
C SER A 140 -5.55 -20.62 -4.07
N HIS A 141 -4.31 -20.18 -4.36
CA HIS A 141 -3.57 -20.64 -5.55
C HIS A 141 -3.33 -22.14 -5.56
N SER A 142 -3.00 -22.74 -4.40
CA SER A 142 -2.80 -24.19 -4.29
C SER A 142 -4.09 -24.97 -4.55
N ASN A 143 -5.22 -24.47 -4.03
CA ASN A 143 -6.54 -25.08 -4.24
C ASN A 143 -6.98 -25.00 -5.70
N TYR A 144 -6.75 -23.85 -6.36
CA TYR A 144 -7.06 -23.67 -7.77
C TYR A 144 -6.30 -24.66 -8.66
N ARG A 145 -4.99 -24.83 -8.44
CA ARG A 145 -4.17 -25.82 -9.17
C ARG A 145 -4.67 -27.25 -8.97
N ARG A 146 -5.01 -27.60 -7.74
CA ARG A 146 -5.57 -28.93 -7.42
C ARG A 146 -6.91 -29.15 -8.12
N ALA A 147 -7.77 -28.13 -8.20
CA ALA A 147 -9.03 -28.21 -8.92
C ALA A 147 -8.81 -28.44 -10.42
N GLU A 148 -7.89 -27.70 -11.04
CA GLU A 148 -7.52 -27.86 -12.45
C GLU A 148 -6.94 -29.26 -12.75
N GLU A 149 -6.11 -29.79 -11.86
CA GLU A 149 -5.58 -31.16 -11.98
C GLU A 149 -6.69 -32.22 -11.88
N LEU A 150 -7.66 -32.04 -10.98
CA LEU A 150 -8.80 -32.94 -10.85
C LEU A 150 -9.71 -32.87 -12.06
N GLU A 151 -9.94 -31.69 -12.61
CA GLU A 151 -10.72 -31.49 -13.83
C GLU A 151 -10.07 -32.20 -15.03
N LYS A 152 -8.75 -32.07 -15.21
CA LYS A 152 -8.01 -32.80 -16.24
C LYS A 152 -8.13 -34.32 -16.09
N LYS A 153 -8.09 -34.84 -14.86
CA LYS A 153 -8.27 -36.28 -14.58
C LYS A 153 -9.68 -36.74 -14.91
N LEU A 154 -10.70 -35.96 -14.55
CA LEU A 154 -12.09 -36.26 -14.89
C LEU A 154 -12.30 -36.30 -16.39
N GLU A 155 -11.73 -35.35 -17.13
CA GLU A 155 -11.85 -35.32 -18.59
C GLU A 155 -11.16 -36.52 -19.24
N ALA A 156 -9.96 -36.88 -18.78
CA ALA A 156 -9.28 -38.09 -19.23
C ALA A 156 -10.10 -39.36 -18.96
N LEU A 157 -10.79 -39.45 -17.81
CA LEU A 157 -11.67 -40.58 -17.50
C LEU A 157 -12.89 -40.64 -18.43
N LYS A 158 -13.51 -39.49 -18.77
CA LYS A 158 -14.61 -39.43 -19.73
C LYS A 158 -14.16 -39.84 -21.13
N ASP A 159 -12.97 -39.43 -21.56
CA ASP A 159 -12.43 -39.82 -22.86
C ASP A 159 -12.17 -41.33 -22.92
N ILE A 160 -11.63 -41.90 -21.85
CA ILE A 160 -11.47 -43.36 -21.71
C ILE A 160 -12.84 -44.04 -21.78
N GLU A 161 -13.83 -43.59 -21.01
CA GLU A 161 -15.20 -44.12 -21.05
C GLU A 161 -15.78 -44.09 -22.47
N LYS A 162 -15.65 -42.95 -23.15
CA LYS A 162 -16.12 -42.76 -24.53
C LYS A 162 -15.43 -43.67 -25.53
N SER A 163 -14.15 -43.97 -25.34
CA SER A 163 -13.38 -44.88 -26.20
C SER A 163 -13.71 -46.36 -25.97
N LEU A 164 -14.17 -46.72 -24.77
CA LEU A 164 -14.55 -48.09 -24.41
C LEU A 164 -16.00 -48.43 -24.76
N LEU A 165 -16.86 -47.42 -24.94
CA LEU A 165 -18.22 -47.63 -25.44
C LEU A 165 -18.17 -48.20 -26.87
N PRO A 166 -18.71 -49.40 -27.12
CA PRO A 166 -18.64 -50.03 -28.43
C PRO A 166 -19.39 -49.16 -29.43
N ARG A 167 -18.68 -48.69 -30.47
CA ARG A 167 -19.25 -48.04 -31.65
C ARG A 167 -20.22 -49.02 -32.29
N GLY A 168 -21.50 -48.92 -31.94
CA GLY A 168 -22.56 -49.81 -32.41
C GLY A 168 -22.50 -49.91 -33.93
N LYS A 169 -22.19 -51.10 -34.43
CA LYS A 169 -22.19 -51.44 -35.85
C LYS A 169 -23.58 -51.09 -36.44
N PRO A 170 -23.71 -50.19 -37.43
CA PRO A 170 -24.88 -50.24 -38.28
C PRO A 170 -24.83 -51.55 -39.09
N LYS A 171 -25.95 -52.27 -39.03
CA LYS A 171 -26.16 -53.60 -39.62
C LYS A 171 -25.72 -53.66 -41.07
N ALA A 172 -24.86 -54.64 -41.38
CA ALA A 172 -24.77 -55.21 -42.72
C ALA A 172 -25.99 -56.14 -42.94
N GLY A 173 -26.60 -56.07 -44.13
CA GLY A 173 -27.71 -56.91 -44.58
C GLY A 173 -29.00 -56.09 -44.74
N THR A 174 -29.74 -56.15 -45.85
CA THR A 174 -29.86 -57.24 -46.84
C THR A 174 -30.44 -56.69 -48.14
N LYS A 175 -30.13 -57.42 -49.22
CA LYS A 175 -30.63 -57.27 -50.59
C LYS A 175 -32.14 -57.11 -50.69
#